data_AF-A0A5R9ECA3-F1
#
_entry.id   AF-A0A5R9ECA3-F1
#
_cell.length_a   1.000
_cell.length_b   1.000
_cell.length_c   1.000
_cell.angle_alpha   90.00
_cell.angle_beta   90.00
_cell.angle_gamma   90.00
#
_symmetry.space_group_name_H-M   'P 1'
#
loop_
_entity.id
_entity.type
_entity.pdbx_description
1 polymer ?
#
loop_
_entity_poly.entity_id
_entity_poly.type
_entity_poly.pdbx_seq_one_letter_code
_entity_poly.pdbx_strand_id
1 'polypeptide(L)'
;MANALQELVKIRLEQQGWSYGDVARRGGIPRSTVHHLATAERVTRMPQQATLEGLARGLELPLDSVRRAAAEACGIHLYFEETPGTPADPEVATLIASVQQLSPADRRHVTALVESLLRNTGTDTGTRTGTPTGHDTDPHPGTNPHPDTD
;
A
#
# COMPACT_ATOMS: atom_id res chain seq x y z
N MET A 1 3.67 2.86 -8.07
CA MET A 1 2.75 2.28 -7.05
C MET A 1 1.67 3.31 -6.82
N ALA A 2 0.39 2.93 -6.90
CA ALA A 2 -0.70 3.83 -6.59
C ALA A 2 -0.73 4.11 -5.08
N ASN A 3 -0.96 5.36 -4.68
CA ASN A 3 -1.07 5.69 -3.26
C ASN A 3 -2.51 5.49 -2.74
N ALA A 4 -2.67 5.46 -1.42
CA ALA A 4 -3.94 5.20 -0.76
C ALA A 4 -5.08 6.14 -1.20
N LEU A 5 -4.76 7.41 -1.53
CA LEU A 5 -5.76 8.36 -2.00
C LEU A 5 -6.25 8.03 -3.42
N GLN A 6 -5.35 7.60 -4.31
CA GLN A 6 -5.70 7.18 -5.66
C GLN A 6 -6.60 5.95 -5.67
N GLU A 7 -6.25 4.94 -4.86
CA GLU A 7 -7.05 3.72 -4.74
C GLU A 7 -8.44 4.01 -4.16
N LEU A 8 -8.50 4.84 -3.11
CA LEU A 8 -9.76 5.24 -2.49
C LEU A 8 -10.69 5.98 -3.46
N VAL A 9 -10.12 6.89 -4.28
CA VAL A 9 -10.88 7.59 -5.33
C VAL A 9 -11.36 6.61 -6.40
N LYS A 10 -10.48 5.71 -6.87
CA LYS A 10 -10.79 4.74 -7.93
C LYS A 10 -11.87 3.75 -7.52
N ILE A 11 -11.74 3.12 -6.35
CA ILE A 11 -12.72 2.18 -5.81
C ILE A 11 -14.10 2.86 -5.72
N ARG A 12 -14.15 4.10 -5.24
CA ARG A 12 -15.41 4.82 -5.09
C ARG A 12 -16.04 5.19 -6.44
N LEU A 13 -15.23 5.61 -7.41
CA LEU A 13 -15.69 5.88 -8.78
C LEU A 13 -16.27 4.62 -9.43
N GLU A 14 -15.60 3.47 -9.28
CA GLU A 14 -16.05 2.18 -9.81
C GLU A 14 -17.35 1.70 -9.14
N GLN A 15 -17.44 1.78 -7.81
CA GLN A 15 -18.64 1.36 -7.06
C GLN A 15 -19.89 2.17 -7.39
N GLN A 16 -19.74 3.45 -7.72
CA GLN A 16 -20.87 4.36 -7.97
C GLN A 16 -21.07 4.69 -9.45
N GLY A 17 -20.18 4.21 -10.33
CA GLY A 17 -20.18 4.57 -11.75
C GLY A 17 -19.97 6.07 -11.99
N TRP A 18 -19.28 6.77 -11.09
CA TRP A 18 -19.06 8.21 -11.20
C TRP A 18 -17.83 8.54 -12.04
N SER A 19 -17.84 9.73 -12.65
CA SER A 19 -16.64 10.32 -13.24
C SER A 19 -15.97 11.30 -12.27
N TYR A 20 -14.71 11.65 -12.54
CA TYR A 20 -14.02 12.71 -11.79
C TYR A 20 -14.77 14.05 -11.79
N GLY A 21 -15.54 14.33 -12.85
CA GLY A 21 -16.38 15.52 -12.93
C GLY A 21 -17.60 15.48 -12.02
N ASP A 22 -18.13 14.28 -11.78
CA ASP A 22 -19.27 14.04 -10.89
C ASP A 22 -18.88 14.23 -9.43
N VAL A 23 -17.70 13.74 -9.04
CA VAL A 23 -17.09 13.96 -7.73
C VAL A 23 -16.78 15.44 -7.52
N ALA A 24 -16.21 16.11 -8.51
CA ALA A 24 -15.90 17.55 -8.46
C ALA A 24 -17.16 18.41 -8.25
N ARG A 25 -18.23 18.10 -9.00
CA ARG A 25 -19.51 18.82 -8.90
C ARG A 25 -20.17 18.63 -7.54
N ARG A 26 -20.18 17.40 -7.02
CA ARG A 26 -20.73 17.08 -5.70
C ARG A 26 -19.90 17.69 -4.56
N GLY A 27 -18.59 17.69 -4.71
CA GLY A 27 -17.65 18.21 -3.73
C GLY A 27 -17.48 19.72 -3.74
N GLY A 28 -17.96 20.41 -4.77
CA GLY A 28 -17.73 21.85 -4.95
C GLY A 28 -16.24 22.19 -5.15
N ILE A 29 -15.45 21.26 -5.70
CA ILE A 29 -14.01 21.43 -5.93
C ILE A 29 -13.69 21.35 -7.43
N PRO A 30 -12.58 21.96 -7.89
CA PRO A 30 -12.21 21.93 -9.30
C PRO A 30 -11.96 20.49 -9.78
N ARG A 31 -12.43 20.17 -10.99
CA ARG A 31 -12.15 18.87 -11.64
C ARG A 31 -10.65 18.61 -11.78
N SER A 32 -9.86 19.65 -12.05
CA SER A 32 -8.40 19.56 -12.12
C SER A 32 -7.80 19.13 -10.78
N THR A 33 -8.33 19.60 -9.66
CA THR A 33 -7.90 19.21 -8.31
C THR A 33 -8.22 17.74 -8.03
N VAL A 34 -9.43 17.28 -8.36
CA VAL A 34 -9.81 15.87 -8.22
C VAL A 34 -8.91 14.98 -9.08
N HIS A 35 -8.69 15.37 -10.34
CA HIS A 35 -7.83 14.62 -11.24
C HIS A 35 -6.38 14.57 -10.75
N HIS A 36 -5.83 15.70 -10.29
CA HIS A 36 -4.48 15.76 -9.73
C HIS A 36 -4.34 14.86 -8.49
N LEU A 37 -5.30 14.87 -7.57
CA LEU A 37 -5.28 14.00 -6.39
C LEU A 37 -5.43 12.51 -6.76
N ALA A 38 -6.13 12.20 -7.85
CA ALA A 38 -6.31 10.85 -8.36
C ALA A 38 -5.14 10.34 -9.21
N THR A 39 -4.31 11.22 -9.78
CA THR A 39 -3.18 10.82 -10.66
C THR A 39 -1.81 11.08 -10.07
N ALA A 40 -1.69 11.91 -9.03
CA ALA A 40 -0.43 12.14 -8.35
C ALA A 40 0.03 10.86 -7.63
N GLU A 41 1.19 10.31 -8.03
CA GLU A 41 1.80 9.15 -7.37
C GLU A 41 2.21 9.45 -5.92
N ARG A 42 2.60 10.70 -5.63
CA ARG A 42 2.86 11.21 -4.28
C ARG A 42 2.30 12.61 -4.11
N VAL A 43 1.62 12.82 -3.00
CA VAL A 43 1.13 14.14 -2.62
C VAL A 43 2.24 14.78 -1.79
N THR A 44 3.07 15.62 -2.41
CA THR A 44 4.26 16.22 -1.76
C THR A 44 3.91 17.25 -0.68
N ARG A 45 2.65 17.71 -0.62
CA ARG A 45 2.16 18.67 0.36
C ARG A 45 0.72 18.35 0.72
N MET A 46 0.42 18.33 2.01
CA MET A 46 -0.93 18.08 2.49
C MET A 46 -1.93 19.06 1.83
N PRO A 47 -3.01 18.55 1.19
CA PRO A 47 -4.05 19.39 0.61
C PRO A 47 -4.72 20.24 1.70
N GLN A 48 -5.21 21.42 1.33
CA GLN A 48 -5.93 22.27 2.27
C GLN A 48 -7.18 21.55 2.80
N GLN A 49 -7.54 21.83 4.05
CA GLN A 49 -8.70 21.22 4.71
C GLN A 49 -9.98 21.37 3.88
N ALA A 50 -10.23 22.55 3.31
CA ALA A 50 -11.37 22.81 2.44
C ALA A 50 -11.41 21.88 1.20
N THR A 51 -10.26 21.50 0.66
CA THR A 51 -10.16 20.54 -0.45
C THR A 51 -10.47 19.13 -0.01
N LEU A 52 -10.01 18.72 1.17
CA LEU A 52 -10.32 17.41 1.73
C LEU A 52 -11.82 17.28 2.06
N GLU A 53 -12.43 18.34 2.60
CA GLU A 53 -13.88 18.41 2.86
C GLU A 53 -14.71 18.36 1.57
N GLY A 54 -14.25 19.04 0.53
CA GLY A 54 -14.87 18.96 -0.78
C GLY A 54 -14.73 17.56 -1.39
N LEU A 55 -13.57 16.95 -1.29
CA LEU A 55 -13.34 15.59 -1.79
C LEU A 55 -14.17 14.55 -1.00
N ALA A 56 -14.24 14.68 0.33
CA ALA A 56 -15.05 13.83 1.19
C ALA A 56 -16.54 13.92 0.84
N ARG A 57 -17.06 15.12 0.63
CA ARG A 57 -18.43 15.32 0.13
C ARG A 57 -18.62 14.74 -1.28
N GLY A 58 -17.65 14.95 -2.16
CA GLY A 58 -17.72 14.47 -3.54
C GLY A 58 -17.68 12.94 -3.67
N LEU A 59 -16.99 12.27 -2.75
CA LEU A 59 -16.88 10.81 -2.67
C LEU A 59 -17.92 10.20 -1.72
N GLU A 60 -18.71 11.01 -1.01
CA GLU A 60 -19.61 10.57 0.06
C GLU A 60 -18.90 9.68 1.10
N LEU A 61 -17.70 10.10 1.50
CA LEU A 61 -16.88 9.40 2.48
C LEU A 61 -16.66 10.28 3.72
N PRO A 62 -16.40 9.69 4.90
CA PRO A 62 -15.99 10.43 6.07
C PRO A 62 -14.73 11.25 5.81
N LEU A 63 -14.69 12.49 6.30
CA LEU A 63 -13.53 13.38 6.16
C LEU A 63 -12.25 12.73 6.73
N ASP A 64 -12.37 11.99 7.83
CA ASP A 64 -11.25 11.29 8.45
C ASP A 64 -10.62 10.23 7.54
N SER A 65 -11.43 9.47 6.79
CA SER A 65 -10.93 8.48 5.84
C SER A 65 -10.14 9.12 4.71
N VAL A 66 -10.64 10.25 4.17
CA VAL A 66 -9.96 11.02 3.12
C VAL A 66 -8.68 11.67 3.66
N ARG A 67 -8.71 12.19 4.90
CA ARG A 67 -7.56 12.78 5.56
C ARG A 67 -6.46 11.75 5.83
N ARG A 68 -6.82 10.55 6.27
CA ARG A 68 -5.88 9.43 6.46
C ARG A 68 -5.23 9.03 5.14
N ALA A 69 -6.03 8.81 4.10
CA ALA A 69 -5.52 8.45 2.77
C ALA A 69 -4.62 9.54 2.17
N ALA A 70 -4.96 10.82 2.38
CA ALA A 70 -4.13 11.94 1.95
C ALA A 70 -2.81 12.02 2.73
N ALA A 71 -2.82 11.76 4.04
CA ALA A 71 -1.62 11.73 4.87
C ALA A 71 -0.70 10.57 4.48
N GLU A 72 -1.26 9.39 4.24
CA GLU A 72 -0.52 8.23 3.75
C GLU A 72 0.09 8.48 2.36
N ALA A 73 -0.66 9.14 1.47
CA ALA A 73 -0.14 9.61 0.18
C ALA A 73 0.96 10.68 0.30
N CYS A 74 1.06 11.36 1.45
CA CYS A 74 2.17 12.25 1.81
C CYS A 74 3.34 11.52 2.51
N GLY A 75 3.24 10.20 2.73
CA GLY A 75 4.22 9.44 3.51
C GLY A 75 4.14 9.70 5.02
N ILE A 76 3.06 10.32 5.49
CA ILE A 76 2.77 10.54 6.91
C ILE A 76 1.80 9.45 7.35
N HIS A 77 2.29 8.43 8.04
CA HIS A 77 1.44 7.49 8.76
C HIS A 77 0.88 8.18 10.00
N LEU A 78 -0.22 8.91 9.82
CA LEU A 78 -1.00 9.40 10.92
C LEU A 78 -1.69 8.22 11.60
N TYR A 79 -1.10 7.72 12.69
CA TYR A 79 -1.84 7.03 13.74
C TYR A 79 -2.76 8.05 14.43
N PHE A 80 -3.76 8.58 13.71
CA PHE A 80 -4.77 9.40 14.35
C PHE A 80 -5.54 8.48 15.29
N GLU A 81 -5.49 8.82 16.58
CA GLU A 81 -6.37 8.27 17.61
C GLU A 81 -7.77 8.13 17.03
N GLU A 82 -8.30 6.92 17.17
CA GLU A 82 -9.61 6.52 16.70
C GLU A 82 -10.65 7.61 16.94
N THR A 83 -11.34 8.02 15.89
CA THR A 83 -12.58 8.76 16.01
C THR A 83 -13.47 7.99 16.99
N PRO A 84 -13.86 8.55 18.15
CA PRO A 84 -14.65 7.82 19.14
C PRO A 84 -15.96 7.38 18.48
N GLY A 85 -16.11 6.07 18.24
CA GLY A 85 -17.29 5.48 17.61
C GLY A 85 -17.04 4.63 16.35
N THR A 86 -15.82 4.58 15.79
CA THR A 86 -15.45 3.44 14.91
C THR A 86 -14.88 2.35 15.80
N PRO A 87 -15.42 1.12 15.81
CA PRO A 87 -14.77 0.06 16.55
C PRO A 87 -13.39 -0.12 15.94
N ALA A 88 -12.36 0.26 16.71
CA ALA A 88 -11.07 -0.36 16.64
C ALA A 88 -11.29 -1.86 16.42
N ASP A 89 -10.53 -2.48 15.53
CA ASP A 89 -10.46 -3.93 15.56
C ASP A 89 -10.23 -4.34 17.02
N PRO A 90 -11.15 -5.12 17.63
CA PRO A 90 -11.07 -5.43 19.05
C PRO A 90 -9.74 -6.10 19.42
N GLU A 91 -9.11 -6.79 18.46
CA GLU A 91 -7.77 -7.36 18.61
C GLU A 91 -6.70 -6.26 18.70
N VAL A 92 -6.76 -5.24 17.84
CA VAL A 92 -5.83 -4.10 17.84
C VAL A 92 -5.99 -3.26 19.11
N ALA A 93 -7.22 -2.99 19.54
CA ALA A 93 -7.47 -2.27 20.80
C ALA A 93 -6.90 -3.01 22.01
N THR A 94 -7.07 -4.33 22.05
CA THR A 94 -6.53 -5.19 23.11
C THR A 94 -5.01 -5.15 23.12
N LEU A 95 -4.36 -5.19 21.94
CA LEU A 95 -2.91 -5.07 21.82
C LEU A 95 -2.39 -3.73 22.34
N ILE A 96 -3.04 -2.61 21.95
CA ILE A 96 -2.66 -1.27 22.41
C ILE A 96 -2.78 -1.17 23.95
N ALA A 97 -3.91 -1.60 24.51
CA ALA A 97 -4.14 -1.57 25.95
C ALA A 97 -3.15 -2.47 26.73
N SER A 98 -2.76 -3.60 26.14
CA SER A 98 -1.80 -4.54 26.75
C SER A 98 -0.37 -3.99 26.72
N VAL A 99 0.07 -3.41 25.59
CA VAL A 99 1.41 -2.83 25.46
C VAL A 99 1.62 -1.64 26.40
N GLN A 100 0.57 -0.86 26.66
CA GLN A 100 0.62 0.23 27.64
C GLN A 100 0.90 -0.25 29.08
N GLN A 101 0.55 -1.49 29.42
CA GLN A 101 0.80 -2.06 30.75
C GLN A 101 2.18 -2.73 30.88
N LEU A 102 2.89 -2.94 29.76
CA LEU A 102 4.20 -3.59 29.75
C LEU A 102 5.32 -2.71 30.28
N SER A 103 6.35 -3.37 30.81
CA SER A 103 7.61 -2.71 31.20
C SER A 103 8.37 -2.17 29.98
N PRO A 104 9.28 -1.20 30.13
CA PRO A 104 10.08 -0.68 29.02
C PRO A 104 10.93 -1.75 28.33
N ALA A 105 11.39 -2.78 29.06
CA ALA A 105 12.15 -3.88 28.48
C ALA A 105 11.26 -4.76 27.59
N ASP A 106 10.06 -5.11 28.07
CA ASP A 106 9.11 -5.94 27.33
C ASP A 106 8.58 -5.22 26.08
N ARG A 107 8.37 -3.90 26.18
CA ARG A 107 8.01 -3.08 25.01
C ARG A 107 9.05 -3.16 23.90
N ARG A 108 10.35 -3.15 24.22
CA ARG A 108 11.43 -3.29 23.23
C ARG A 108 11.37 -4.65 22.53
N HIS A 109 11.07 -5.72 23.28
CA HIS A 109 10.89 -7.05 22.70
C HIS A 109 9.68 -7.12 21.77
N VAL A 110 8.55 -6.53 22.18
CA VAL A 110 7.36 -6.43 21.32
C VAL A 110 7.65 -5.64 20.05
N THR A 111 8.36 -4.51 20.14
CA THR A 111 8.79 -3.74 18.96
C THR A 111 9.62 -4.60 18.01
N ALA A 112 10.62 -5.32 18.52
CA ALA A 112 11.47 -6.19 17.70
C ALA A 112 10.68 -7.31 17.00
N LEU A 113 9.67 -7.89 17.69
CA LEU A 113 8.79 -8.91 17.12
C LEU A 113 7.91 -8.34 16.00
N VAL A 114 7.27 -7.21 16.23
CA VAL A 114 6.42 -6.54 15.22
C VAL A 114 7.24 -6.17 13.99
N GLU A 115 8.43 -5.60 14.17
CA GLU A 115 9.33 -5.31 13.06
C GLU A 115 9.74 -6.56 12.28
N SER A 116 9.96 -7.68 12.97
CA SER A 116 10.27 -8.97 12.31
C SER A 116 9.09 -9.48 11.47
N LEU A 117 7.87 -9.40 12.01
CA LEU A 117 6.66 -9.83 11.30
C LEU A 117 6.41 -8.97 10.06
N LEU A 118 6.55 -7.64 10.17
CA LEU A 118 6.39 -6.71 9.05
C LEU A 118 7.44 -6.93 7.95
N ARG A 119 8.69 -7.26 8.32
CA ARG A 119 9.72 -7.63 7.35
C ARG A 119 9.38 -8.92 6.62
N ASN A 120 8.84 -9.93 7.31
CA ASN A 120 8.50 -11.22 6.72
C ASN A 120 7.29 -11.16 5.77
N THR A 121 6.31 -10.28 6.05
CA THR A 121 5.19 -10.05 5.12
C THR A 121 5.61 -9.31 3.84
N GLY A 122 6.72 -8.57 3.87
CA GLY A 122 7.31 -7.92 2.70
C GLY A 122 8.08 -8.88 1.77
N THR A 123 8.51 -10.04 2.28
CA THR A 123 9.25 -11.05 1.50
C THR A 123 8.38 -12.07 0.78
N ASP A 124 7.07 -12.10 1.05
CA ASP A 124 6.16 -13.14 0.52
C ASP A 124 5.53 -12.78 -0.85
N THR A 125 5.88 -11.64 -1.46
CA THR A 125 5.38 -11.24 -2.80
C THR A 125 6.38 -11.45 -3.94
N GLY A 126 7.48 -12.17 -3.72
CA GLY A 126 8.55 -12.22 -4.71
C GLY A 126 9.43 -13.45 -4.74
N THR A 127 8.95 -14.70 -4.58
CA THR A 127 9.73 -15.87 -5.02
C THR A 127 8.91 -17.16 -5.23
N ARG A 128 8.27 -17.32 -6.41
CA ARG A 128 8.13 -18.65 -7.04
C ARG A 128 7.84 -18.59 -8.55
N THR A 129 8.71 -17.95 -9.31
CA THR A 129 8.86 -18.21 -10.75
C THR A 129 10.34 -18.35 -11.06
N GLY A 130 10.86 -19.53 -10.77
CA GLY A 130 12.18 -19.97 -11.17
C GLY A 130 12.06 -21.42 -11.62
N THR A 131 11.49 -21.62 -12.81
CA THR A 131 11.59 -22.87 -13.56
C THR A 131 13.07 -23.14 -13.80
N PRO A 132 13.66 -24.27 -13.36
CA PRO A 132 14.96 -24.68 -13.85
C PRO A 132 14.73 -25.36 -15.20
N THR A 133 14.60 -24.55 -16.25
CA THR A 133 14.69 -25.03 -17.63
C THR A 133 16.07 -24.72 -18.16
N GLY A 134 16.87 -25.77 -18.37
CA GLY A 134 17.83 -25.81 -19.48
C GLY A 134 19.30 -26.05 -19.14
N HIS A 135 19.90 -26.86 -20.02
CA HIS A 135 21.33 -27.16 -20.25
C HIS A 135 21.98 -28.19 -19.32
N ASP A 136 22.59 -29.29 -19.76
CA ASP A 136 23.08 -29.62 -21.11
C ASP A 136 23.07 -31.14 -21.34
N THR A 137 22.64 -31.52 -22.54
CA THR A 137 22.85 -32.83 -23.16
C THR A 137 24.34 -33.02 -23.43
N ASP A 138 24.92 -34.02 -22.77
CA ASP A 138 26.28 -34.52 -23.01
C ASP A 138 26.30 -35.31 -24.33
N PRO A 139 27.05 -34.90 -25.37
CA PRO A 139 27.19 -35.68 -26.59
C PRO A 139 28.42 -36.61 -26.49
N HIS A 140 28.15 -37.90 -26.73
CA HIS A 140 29.12 -38.98 -26.99
C HIS A 140 30.45 -38.54 -27.64
N PRO A 141 31.62 -38.95 -27.12
CA PRO A 141 32.86 -38.89 -27.88
C PRO A 141 32.97 -40.16 -28.74
N GLY A 142 32.55 -40.04 -30.00
CA GLY A 142 32.70 -41.09 -31.00
C GLY A 142 33.35 -40.55 -32.26
N THR A 143 34.66 -40.30 -32.24
CA THR A 143 35.45 -40.22 -33.47
C THR A 143 36.91 -40.56 -33.19
N ASN A 144 37.29 -41.80 -33.51
CA ASN A 144 38.66 -42.13 -33.92
C ASN A 144 38.68 -41.92 -35.45
N PRO A 145 39.75 -41.34 -36.02
CA PRO A 145 40.70 -42.24 -36.67
C PRO A 145 42.16 -41.82 -36.54
N HIS A 146 42.99 -42.87 -36.51
CA HIS A 146 44.42 -42.89 -36.80
C HIS A 146 44.75 -42.21 -38.15
N PRO A 147 45.94 -41.61 -38.26
CA PRO A 147 46.78 -41.99 -39.39
C PRO A 147 48.21 -42.36 -38.96
N ASP A 148 48.67 -43.48 -39.52
CA ASP A 148 50.05 -43.96 -39.52
C ASP A 148 51.00 -43.00 -40.25
N THR A 149 52.21 -42.88 -39.72
CA THR A 149 53.49 -42.64 -40.42
C THR A 149 54.53 -43.19 -39.44
N ASP A 150 55.18 -44.33 -39.70
CA ASP A 150 56.09 -44.66 -40.82
C ASP A 150 55.72 -45.99 -41.51
#